data_AF-A0A7W0UDB4-F1
#
_entry.id   AF-A0A7W0UDB4-F1
#
_cell.length_a   1.000
_cell.length_b   1.000
_cell.length_c   1.000
_cell.angle_alpha   90.00
_cell.angle_beta   90.00
_cell.angle_gamma   90.00
#
_symmetry.space_group_name_H-M   'P 1'
#
loop_
_entity.id
_entity.type
_entity.pdbx_description
1 polymer ?
#
loop_
_entity_poly.entity_id
_entity_poly.type
_entity_poly.pdbx_seq_one_letter_code
_entity_poly.pdbx_strand_id
1 'polypeptide(L)'
;MEPGQPNALYHSESQQEAFLVLSGECRLLVEGEERLLRPWDFFHCPAGTEHIFVGAGNGPSVILMIGARSEEEQLLYPVSELAARYGASAEEETADPRQAYTGFEPSRRERPSYWDRLPWA
;
A
#
# COMPACT_ATOMS: atom_id res chain seq x y z
N MET A 1 6.72 -6.80 -0.69
CA MET A 1 6.18 -6.56 -2.04
C MET A 1 7.25 -6.90 -3.05
N GLU A 2 6.96 -7.74 -4.04
CA GLU A 2 7.81 -7.89 -5.23
C GLU A 2 7.83 -6.60 -6.07
N PRO A 3 8.82 -6.38 -6.95
CA PRO A 3 8.80 -5.27 -7.89
C PRO A 3 7.50 -5.22 -8.71
N GLY A 4 6.84 -4.07 -8.71
CA GLY A 4 5.54 -3.84 -9.38
C GLY A 4 4.32 -4.32 -8.58
N GLN A 5 4.50 -5.02 -7.45
CA GLN A 5 3.38 -5.50 -6.63
C GLN A 5 2.89 -4.39 -5.68
N PRO A 6 1.62 -3.97 -5.76
CA PRO A 6 1.04 -3.09 -4.74
C PRO A 6 0.77 -3.83 -3.42
N ASN A 7 0.84 -3.14 -2.27
CA ASN A 7 0.49 -3.74 -0.98
C ASN A 7 -1.02 -3.78 -0.69
N ALA A 8 -1.81 -2.91 -1.33
CA ALA A 8 -3.26 -2.80 -1.21
C ALA A 8 -3.80 -1.95 -2.39
N LEU A 9 -5.08 -1.61 -2.38
CA LEU A 9 -5.64 -0.60 -3.27
C LEU A 9 -5.36 0.81 -2.75
N TYR A 10 -5.25 1.78 -3.65
CA TYR A 10 -5.14 3.21 -3.39
C TYR A 10 -6.34 3.70 -2.59
N HIS A 11 -6.08 4.33 -1.46
CA HIS A 11 -7.13 4.71 -0.51
C HIS A 11 -6.71 5.87 0.38
N SER A 12 -7.70 6.46 1.05
CA SER A 12 -7.50 7.34 2.19
C SER A 12 -8.24 6.79 3.41
N GLU A 13 -7.70 7.07 4.60
CA GLU A 13 -8.29 6.72 5.89
C GLU A 13 -8.61 7.99 6.70
N SER A 14 -9.64 7.97 7.53
CA SER A 14 -9.94 9.06 8.48
C SER A 14 -8.92 9.19 9.61
N GLN A 15 -8.05 8.18 9.76
CA GLN A 15 -6.99 8.13 10.76
C GLN A 15 -5.64 8.45 10.12
N GLN A 16 -4.68 8.89 10.94
CA GLN A 16 -3.30 9.02 10.48
C GLN A 16 -2.61 7.65 10.41
N GLU A 17 -1.65 7.55 9.51
CA GLU A 17 -0.74 6.43 9.42
C GLU A 17 0.73 6.89 9.32
N ALA A 18 1.64 5.97 9.54
CA ALA A 18 3.07 6.17 9.43
C ALA A 18 3.75 4.95 8.81
N PHE A 19 4.68 5.22 7.91
CA PHE A 19 5.34 4.21 7.09
C PHE A 19 6.85 4.37 7.17
N LEU A 20 7.55 3.25 7.38
CA LEU A 20 9.01 3.19 7.35
C LEU A 20 9.46 2.09 6.40
N VAL A 21 10.29 2.42 5.42
CA VAL A 21 10.90 1.41 4.56
C VAL A 21 12.03 0.71 5.32
N LEU A 22 11.88 -0.60 5.55
CA LEU A 22 12.85 -1.41 6.27
C LEU A 22 13.91 -2.02 5.34
N SER A 23 13.51 -2.40 4.13
CA SER A 23 14.40 -3.03 3.13
C SER A 23 13.86 -2.87 1.72
N GLY A 24 14.75 -2.90 0.73
CA GLY A 24 14.41 -2.71 -0.68
C GLY A 24 13.95 -1.28 -1.02
N GLU A 25 13.45 -1.10 -2.24
CA GLU A 25 12.87 0.17 -2.69
C GLU A 25 11.37 0.00 -2.95
N CYS A 26 10.59 1.04 -2.69
CA CYS A 26 9.18 1.07 -3.07
C CYS A 26 8.80 2.44 -3.65
N ARG A 27 7.73 2.47 -4.45
CA ARG A 27 7.09 3.69 -4.90
C ARG A 27 5.93 3.99 -3.95
N LEU A 28 5.95 5.17 -3.36
CA LEU A 28 4.77 5.78 -2.75
C LEU A 28 4.01 6.49 -3.86
N LEU A 29 2.77 6.09 -4.09
CA LEU A 29 1.81 6.90 -4.83
C LEU A 29 1.02 7.67 -3.79
N VAL A 30 1.00 9.00 -3.86
CA VAL A 30 0.36 9.85 -2.86
C VAL A 30 -0.16 11.12 -3.50
N GLU A 31 -1.43 11.46 -3.27
CA GLU A 31 -2.08 12.67 -3.82
C GLU A 31 -1.80 12.89 -5.33
N GLY A 32 -1.88 11.82 -6.13
CA GLY A 32 -1.60 11.89 -7.58
C GLY A 32 -0.12 12.03 -7.97
N GLU A 33 0.83 11.96 -7.02
CA GLU A 33 2.27 11.98 -7.26
C GLU A 33 2.92 10.60 -7.02
N GLU A 34 4.05 10.35 -7.70
CA GLU A 34 4.89 9.17 -7.48
C GLU A 34 6.22 9.59 -6.84
N ARG A 35 6.60 8.93 -5.74
CA ARG A 35 7.88 9.14 -5.05
C ARG A 35 8.58 7.82 -4.80
N LEU A 36 9.84 7.72 -5.21
CA LEU A 36 10.68 6.57 -4.89
C LEU A 36 11.20 6.70 -3.46
N LEU A 37 10.96 5.69 -2.64
CA LEU A 37 11.44 5.56 -1.28
C LEU A 37 12.46 4.43 -1.15
N ARG A 38 13.44 4.63 -0.28
CA ARG A 38 14.55 3.73 0.01
C ARG A 38 14.59 3.38 1.50
N PRO A 39 15.40 2.39 1.93
CA PRO A 39 15.47 2.03 3.33
C PRO A 39 15.75 3.25 4.21
N TRP A 40 14.99 3.35 5.30
CA TRP A 40 14.99 4.44 6.27
C TRP A 40 14.30 5.73 5.85
N ASP A 41 13.75 5.80 4.64
CA ASP A 41 12.78 6.84 4.33
C ASP A 41 11.49 6.61 5.13
N PHE A 42 10.99 7.70 5.71
CA PHE A 42 9.79 7.73 6.54
C PHE A 42 8.74 8.61 5.89
N PHE A 43 7.50 8.11 5.83
CA PHE A 43 6.35 8.86 5.37
C PHE A 43 5.30 8.91 6.48
N HIS A 44 5.01 10.11 6.96
CA HIS A 44 3.83 10.36 7.77
C HIS A 44 2.66 10.68 6.85
N CYS A 45 1.55 10.00 7.05
CA CYS A 45 0.34 10.10 6.26
C CYS A 45 -0.77 10.70 7.13
N PRO A 46 -1.06 12.01 7.01
CA PRO A 46 -2.19 12.63 7.67
C PRO A 46 -3.53 12.00 7.23
N ALA A 47 -4.55 12.12 8.08
CA ALA A 47 -5.91 11.69 7.75
C ALA A 47 -6.40 12.29 6.42
N GLY A 48 -7.09 11.48 5.62
CA GLY A 48 -7.62 11.85 4.32
C GLY A 48 -6.61 11.83 3.17
N THR A 49 -5.34 11.51 3.44
CA THR A 49 -4.31 11.44 2.39
C THR A 49 -4.49 10.17 1.56
N GLU A 50 -4.72 10.32 0.26
CA GLU A 50 -4.83 9.22 -0.67
C GLU A 50 -3.46 8.65 -0.98
N HIS A 51 -3.22 7.38 -0.66
CA HIS A 51 -1.90 6.78 -0.78
C HIS A 51 -1.92 5.27 -1.09
N ILE A 52 -0.81 4.77 -1.63
CA ILE A 52 -0.48 3.34 -1.68
C ILE A 52 1.01 3.12 -1.89
N PHE A 53 1.48 1.89 -1.63
CA PHE A 53 2.86 1.50 -1.91
C PHE A 53 2.94 0.39 -2.96
N VAL A 54 3.91 0.51 -3.85
CA VAL A 54 4.21 -0.49 -4.88
C VAL A 54 5.68 -0.89 -4.77
N GLY A 55 5.98 -2.18 -4.77
CA GLY A 55 7.37 -2.65 -4.79
C GLY A 55 8.16 -2.07 -5.98
N ALA A 56 9.43 -1.73 -5.75
CA ALA A 56 10.31 -1.14 -6.76
C ALA A 56 11.71 -1.78 -6.72
N GLY A 57 12.61 -1.28 -7.57
CA GLY A 57 13.97 -1.81 -7.69
C GLY A 57 14.02 -3.24 -8.24
N ASN A 58 15.07 -3.97 -7.86
CA ASN A 58 15.39 -5.31 -8.40
C ASN A 58 15.02 -6.46 -7.44
N GLY A 59 14.39 -6.18 -6.31
CA GLY A 59 14.13 -7.16 -5.26
C GLY A 59 12.93 -6.80 -4.40
N PRO A 60 12.55 -7.67 -3.45
CA PRO A 60 11.42 -7.41 -2.59
C PRO A 60 11.67 -6.20 -1.69
N SER A 61 10.62 -5.43 -1.43
CA SER A 61 10.62 -4.38 -0.44
C SER A 61 9.75 -4.72 0.76
N VAL A 62 10.17 -4.19 1.91
CA VAL A 62 9.52 -4.39 3.20
C VAL A 62 9.27 -3.02 3.81
N ILE A 63 8.01 -2.76 4.15
CA ILE A 63 7.59 -1.55 4.85
C ILE A 63 6.98 -1.94 6.21
N LEU A 64 7.25 -1.14 7.23
CA LEU A 64 6.51 -1.14 8.48
C LEU A 64 5.38 -0.11 8.34
N MET A 65 4.14 -0.56 8.54
CA MET A 65 2.93 0.27 8.49
C MET A 65 2.37 0.38 9.91
N ILE A 66 2.12 1.61 10.38
CA ILE A 66 1.62 1.90 11.73
C ILE A 66 0.41 2.80 11.59
N GLY A 67 -0.73 2.35 12.13
CA GLY A 67 -1.99 3.09 12.13
C GLY A 67 -2.85 2.69 13.33
N ALA A 68 -3.71 3.60 13.77
CA ALA A 68 -4.69 3.32 14.81
C ALA A 68 -5.89 2.61 14.20
N ARG A 69 -6.37 1.52 14.82
CA ARG A 69 -7.61 0.84 14.40
C ARG A 69 -8.76 1.30 15.29
N SER A 70 -9.82 1.81 14.67
CA SER A 70 -11.04 2.29 15.35
C SER A 70 -12.28 1.70 14.70
N GLU A 71 -13.35 1.51 15.48
CA GLU A 71 -14.66 1.15 14.91
C GLU A 71 -15.28 2.29 14.08
N GLU A 72 -14.82 3.52 14.29
CA GLU A 72 -15.25 4.73 13.57
C GLU A 72 -14.35 5.05 12.36
N GLU A 73 -13.43 4.14 12.00
CA GLU A 73 -12.56 4.28 10.83
C GLU A 73 -13.39 4.42 9.55
N GLN A 74 -13.08 5.43 8.75
CA GLN A 74 -13.69 5.67 7.44
C GLN A 74 -12.62 5.49 6.38
N LEU A 75 -12.98 4.76 5.33
CA LEU A 75 -12.11 4.46 4.20
C LEU A 75 -12.74 5.01 2.92
N LEU A 76 -11.91 5.46 2.00
CA LEU A 76 -12.32 5.76 0.64
C LEU A 76 -11.32 5.14 -0.33
N TYR A 77 -11.83 4.42 -1.32
CA TYR A 77 -11.07 3.86 -2.43
C TYR A 77 -11.45 4.60 -3.72
N PRO A 78 -10.72 5.65 -4.11
CA PRO A 78 -11.02 6.39 -5.33
C PRO A 78 -10.54 5.64 -6.58
N VAL A 79 -11.11 6.03 -7.73
CA VAL A 79 -10.55 5.66 -9.04
C VAL A 79 -9.37 6.58 -9.34
N SER A 80 -8.20 6.00 -9.61
CA SER A 80 -6.96 6.75 -9.85
C SER A 80 -6.22 6.23 -11.06
N GLU A 81 -6.05 7.09 -12.08
CA GLU A 81 -5.27 6.76 -13.27
C GLU A 81 -3.81 6.42 -12.92
N LEU A 82 -3.23 7.09 -11.92
CA LEU A 82 -1.88 6.81 -11.43
C LEU A 82 -1.81 5.40 -10.84
N ALA A 83 -2.73 5.06 -9.92
CA ALA A 83 -2.73 3.77 -9.26
C ALA A 83 -3.10 2.62 -10.21
N ALA A 84 -3.95 2.88 -11.21
CA ALA A 84 -4.35 1.92 -12.23
C ALA A 84 -3.15 1.40 -13.03
N ARG A 85 -2.10 2.22 -13.25
CA ARG A 85 -0.85 1.79 -13.90
C ARG A 85 -0.13 0.65 -13.16
N TYR A 86 -0.44 0.47 -11.88
CA TYR A 86 0.16 -0.55 -11.01
C TYR A 86 -0.85 -1.61 -10.55
N GLY A 87 -2.06 -1.62 -11.12
CA GLY A 87 -3.13 -2.53 -10.69
C GLY A 87 -3.61 -2.24 -9.26
N ALA A 88 -3.48 -0.99 -8.80
CA ALA A 88 -3.79 -0.58 -7.43
C ALA A 88 -4.98 0.39 -7.33
N SER A 89 -5.68 0.68 -8.43
CA SER A 89 -6.91 1.51 -8.40
C SER A 89 -8.12 0.64 -8.10
N ALA A 90 -9.11 1.19 -7.40
CA ALA A 90 -10.45 0.63 -7.41
C ALA A 90 -11.06 0.70 -8.82
N GLU A 91 -11.96 -0.23 -9.14
CA GLU A 91 -12.72 -0.23 -10.41
C GLU A 91 -13.78 0.88 -10.41
N GLU A 92 -14.44 1.08 -9.27
CA GLU A 92 -15.40 2.15 -9.02
C GLU A 92 -15.09 2.76 -7.65
N GLU A 93 -15.32 4.06 -7.49
CA GLU A 93 -15.13 4.74 -6.21
C GLU A 93 -16.08 4.15 -5.16
N THR A 94 -15.53 3.77 -4.00
CA THR A 94 -16.34 3.19 -2.93
C THR A 94 -15.73 3.39 -1.55
N ALA A 95 -16.58 3.43 -0.53
CA ALA A 95 -16.20 3.39 0.87
C ALA A 95 -16.32 1.98 1.49
N ASP A 96 -16.80 0.98 0.71
CA ASP A 96 -16.92 -0.42 1.18
C ASP A 96 -15.69 -1.23 0.72
N PRO A 97 -14.82 -1.67 1.65
CA PRO A 97 -13.68 -2.51 1.30
C PRO A 97 -14.08 -3.80 0.58
N ARG A 98 -15.26 -4.38 0.88
CA ARG A 98 -15.70 -5.61 0.23
C ARG A 98 -16.01 -5.39 -1.25
N GLN A 99 -16.54 -4.21 -1.58
CA GLN A 99 -16.76 -3.82 -2.97
C GLN A 99 -15.40 -3.59 -3.65
N ALA A 100 -14.52 -2.80 -3.01
CA ALA A 100 -13.20 -2.48 -3.55
C ALA A 100 -12.37 -3.74 -3.90
N TYR A 101 -12.48 -4.78 -3.07
CA TYR A 101 -11.70 -6.02 -3.21
C TYR A 101 -12.43 -7.19 -3.89
N THR A 102 -13.57 -6.97 -4.57
CA THR A 102 -14.41 -8.06 -5.15
C THR A 102 -13.64 -9.01 -6.10
N GLY A 103 -12.57 -8.55 -6.76
CA GLY A 103 -11.73 -9.34 -7.66
C GLY A 103 -10.45 -9.94 -7.04
N PHE A 104 -10.21 -9.75 -5.74
CA PHE A 104 -8.97 -10.17 -5.08
C PHE A 104 -9.15 -11.43 -4.26
N GLU A 105 -8.10 -12.25 -4.18
CA GLU A 105 -8.08 -13.38 -3.27
C GLU A 105 -8.03 -12.90 -1.81
N PRO A 106 -8.82 -13.50 -0.89
CA PRO A 106 -8.75 -13.19 0.53
C PRO A 106 -7.36 -13.44 1.12
N SER A 107 -6.94 -12.57 2.03
CA SER A 107 -5.65 -12.70 2.70
C SER A 107 -5.55 -13.98 3.53
N ARG A 108 -4.35 -14.57 3.54
CA ARG A 108 -4.04 -15.79 4.30
C ARG A 108 -2.86 -15.54 5.23
N ARG A 109 -2.89 -16.18 6.41
CA ARG A 109 -1.78 -16.14 7.36
C ARG A 109 -0.72 -17.15 6.97
N GLU A 110 0.17 -16.77 6.05
CA GLU A 110 1.26 -17.61 5.57
C GLU A 110 2.50 -16.79 5.23
N ARG A 111 3.62 -17.48 4.99
CA ARG A 111 4.83 -16.82 4.47
C ARG A 111 4.59 -16.40 3.02
N PRO A 112 5.01 -15.20 2.60
CA PRO A 112 4.96 -14.83 1.20
C PRO A 112 5.84 -15.76 0.35
N SER A 113 5.49 -15.91 -0.92
CA SER A 113 6.26 -16.72 -1.89
C SER A 113 7.72 -16.30 -2.04
N TYR A 114 8.04 -15.06 -1.66
CA TYR A 114 9.38 -14.47 -1.70
C TYR A 114 10.13 -14.52 -0.37
N TRP A 115 9.70 -15.34 0.58
CA TRP A 115 10.31 -15.45 1.92
C TRP A 115 11.83 -15.62 1.87
N ASP A 116 12.33 -16.56 1.05
CA ASP A 116 13.77 -16.90 0.96
C ASP A 116 14.65 -15.76 0.39
N ARG A 117 14.04 -14.68 -0.09
CA ARG A 117 14.72 -13.47 -0.60
C ARG A 117 14.76 -12.34 0.43
N LEU A 118 14.14 -12.52 1.59
CA LEU A 118 14.11 -11.50 2.65
C LEU A 118 15.40 -11.51 3.47
N PRO A 119 15.83 -10.37 4.05
CA PRO A 119 17.10 -10.26 4.76
C PRO A 119 17.26 -11.17 6.00
N TRP A 120 16.17 -11.76 6.48
CA TRP A 120 16.11 -12.57 7.70
C TRP A 120 15.58 -13.99 7.46
N ALA A 121 15.48 -14.40 6.19
CA ALA A 121 14.92 -15.69 5.80
C ALA A 121 15.66 -16.88 6.40
#